data_AF-A0A328S0T4-F1
#
_entry.id   AF-A0A328S0T4-F1
#
_cell.length_a   1.000
_cell.length_b   1.000
_cell.length_c   1.000
_cell.angle_alpha   90.00
_cell.angle_beta   90.00
_cell.angle_gamma   90.00
#
_symmetry.space_group_name_H-M   'P 1'
#
loop_
_entity.id
_entity.type
_entity.pdbx_description
1 polymer ?
#
loop_
_entity_poly.entity_id
_entity_poly.type
_entity_poly.pdbx_seq_one_letter_code
_entity_poly.pdbx_strand_id
1 'polypeptide(L)' 'VNEENCGGCEICVELCPFGALEIVDGKSTVNVALCKGCGTCVAACPTGALDQAHFKNAQILAQIEAALGK' A
#
# COMPACT_ATOMS: atom_id res chain seq x y z
N VAL A 1 -2.14 -4.22 5.54
CA VAL A 1 -2.16 -2.88 6.14
C VAL A 1 -1.54 -3.02 7.52
N ASN A 2 -0.61 -2.15 7.90
CA ASN A 2 -0.17 -2.02 9.28
C ASN A 2 -1.12 -1.05 9.99
N GLU A 3 -1.89 -1.56 10.94
CA GLU A 3 -2.92 -0.78 11.64
C GLU A 3 -2.34 0.28 12.58
N GLU A 4 -1.14 0.08 13.14
CA GLU A 4 -0.48 1.05 14.00
C GLU A 4 -0.14 2.34 13.24
N ASN A 5 0.26 2.19 11.97
CA ASN A 5 0.65 3.31 11.11
C ASN A 5 -0.53 3.88 10.29
N CYS A 6 -1.66 3.16 10.21
CA CYS A 6 -2.80 3.58 9.41
C CYS A 6 -3.64 4.63 10.17
N GLY A 7 -3.70 5.85 9.64
CA GLY A 7 -4.51 6.93 10.22
C GLY A 7 -5.95 7.05 9.69
N GLY A 8 -6.40 6.13 8.83
CA GLY A 8 -7.77 6.19 8.28
C GLY A 8 -8.06 7.35 7.32
N CYS A 9 -7.04 7.92 6.66
CA CYS A 9 -7.18 9.11 5.80
C CYS A 9 -7.86 8.91 4.44
N GLU A 10 -8.32 7.69 4.13
CA GLU A 10 -9.11 7.32 2.93
C GLU A 10 -8.46 7.50 1.55
N ILE A 11 -7.28 8.12 1.42
CA ILE A 11 -6.55 8.30 0.15
C ILE A 11 -6.46 6.98 -0.65
N CYS A 12 -6.15 5.88 0.04
CA CYS A 12 -6.01 4.56 -0.57
C CYS A 12 -7.33 3.99 -1.13
N VAL A 13 -8.48 4.39 -0.57
CA VAL A 13 -9.82 3.97 -1.01
C VAL A 13 -10.16 4.67 -2.32
N GLU A 14 -9.97 6.00 -2.39
CA GLU A 14 -10.25 6.79 -3.59
C GLU A 14 -9.41 6.37 -4.81
N LEU A 15 -8.17 5.94 -4.56
CA LEU A 15 -7.23 5.57 -5.63
C LEU A 15 -7.46 4.17 -6.21
N CYS A 16 -8.25 3.32 -5.57
CA CYS A 16 -8.44 1.95 -6.07
C CYS A 16 -9.57 1.89 -7.10
N PRO A 17 -9.28 1.70 -8.41
CA PRO A 17 -10.33 1.65 -9.43
C PRO A 17 -11.20 0.38 -9.33
N PHE A 18 -10.80 -0.58 -8.50
CA PHE A 18 -11.49 -1.86 -8.32
C PHE A 18 -12.31 -1.93 -7.03
N GLY A 19 -12.33 -0.85 -6.24
CA GLY A 19 -13.03 -0.83 -4.94
C GLY A 19 -12.51 -1.89 -3.97
N ALA A 20 -11.22 -2.19 -4.00
CA ALA A 20 -10.64 -3.27 -3.19
C ALA A 20 -10.32 -2.84 -1.75
N LEU A 21 -10.47 -1.55 -1.40
CA LEU A 21 -10.18 -1.02 -0.08
C LEU A 21 -11.40 -0.33 0.51
N GLU A 22 -11.53 -0.43 1.82
CA GLU A 22 -12.55 0.23 2.63
C GLU A 22 -11.96 0.67 3.97
N ILE A 23 -12.69 1.49 4.73
CA ILE A 23 -12.36 1.85 6.10
C ILE A 23 -13.27 1.09 7.06
N VAL A 24 -12.68 0.31 7.95
CA VAL A 24 -13.35 -0.39 9.04
C VAL A 24 -12.67 0.02 10.34
N ASP A 25 -13.45 0.46 11.33
CA ASP A 25 -12.96 0.89 12.65
C ASP A 25 -11.82 1.95 12.57
N GLY A 26 -11.93 2.86 11.59
CA GLY A 26 -10.94 3.93 11.37
C GLY A 26 -9.63 3.45 10.74
N LYS A 27 -9.57 2.20 10.25
CA LYS A 27 -8.40 1.61 9.60
C LYS A 27 -8.75 1.13 8.21
N SER A 28 -7.77 1.18 7.30
CA SER A 28 -7.96 0.63 5.96
C SER A 28 -7.91 -0.90 5.99
N THR A 29 -8.83 -1.54 5.29
CA THR A 29 -8.88 -2.98 5.08
C THR A 29 -8.87 -3.28 3.58
N VAL A 30 -8.33 -4.43 3.19
CA VAL A 30 -8.17 -4.83 1.77
C VAL A 30 -8.97 -6.10 1.50
N ASN A 31 -9.87 -6.05 0.52
CA ASN A 31 -10.44 -7.23 -0.10
C ASN A 31 -9.48 -7.79 -1.15
N VAL A 32 -8.81 -8.90 -0.80
CA VAL A 32 -7.78 -9.53 -1.64
C VAL A 32 -8.36 -10.07 -2.96
N ALA A 33 -9.63 -10.46 -3.00
CA ALA A 33 -10.26 -10.98 -4.22
C ALA A 33 -10.48 -9.89 -5.28
N LEU A 34 -10.69 -8.64 -4.86
CA LEU A 34 -10.85 -7.49 -5.76
C LEU A 34 -9.50 -6.87 -6.16
N CYS A 35 -8.50 -6.98 -5.28
CA CYS A 35 -7.17 -6.42 -5.50
C CYS A 35 -6.49 -7.02 -6.75
N LYS A 36 -6.06 -6.15 -7.68
CA LYS A 36 -5.30 -6.55 -8.89
C LYS A 36 -3.79 -6.40 -8.75
N GLY A 37 -3.31 -5.95 -7.58
CA GLY A 37 -1.88 -5.79 -7.33
C GLY A 37 -1.21 -4.70 -8.18
N CYS A 38 -1.89 -3.58 -8.45
CA CYS A 38 -1.30 -2.47 -9.22
C CYS A 38 -0.32 -1.60 -8.41
N GLY A 39 -0.40 -1.63 -7.07
CA GLY A 39 0.50 -0.89 -6.18
C GLY A 39 0.18 0.59 -5.97
N THR A 40 -0.81 1.16 -6.65
CA THR A 40 -1.14 2.60 -6.58
C THR A 40 -1.43 3.08 -5.15
N CYS A 41 -2.23 2.33 -4.38
CA CYS A 41 -2.56 2.69 -3.00
C CYS A 41 -1.36 2.61 -2.05
N VAL A 42 -0.42 1.70 -2.32
CA VAL A 42 0.82 1.52 -1.53
C VAL A 42 1.74 2.72 -1.77
N ALA A 43 1.97 3.09 -3.03
CA ALA A 43 2.81 4.21 -3.40
C ALA A 43 2.29 5.56 -2.88
N ALA A 44 0.97 5.72 -2.79
CA ALA A 44 0.34 6.96 -2.34
C ALA A 44 0.15 7.07 -0.82
N CYS A 45 0.37 5.98 -0.05
CA CYS A 45 0.11 5.99 1.38
C CYS A 45 1.12 6.90 2.11
N PRO A 46 0.69 8.03 2.71
CA PRO A 46 1.62 9.00 3.28
C PRO A 46 2.33 8.48 4.53
N THR A 47 1.72 7.53 5.24
CA THR A 47 2.30 6.91 6.45
C THR A 47 3.03 5.61 6.14
N GLY A 48 3.04 5.14 4.90
CA GLY A 48 3.62 3.85 4.53
C GLY A 48 2.93 2.64 5.20
N ALA A 49 1.67 2.79 5.64
CA ALA A 49 0.93 1.72 6.30
C ALA A 49 0.51 0.57 5.36
N LEU A 50 0.58 0.77 4.05
CA LEU A 50 0.25 -0.21 3.04
C LEU A 50 1.52 -0.83 2.47
N ASP A 51 1.45 -2.13 2.17
CA ASP A 51 2.53 -2.90 1.55
C ASP A 51 1.94 -3.75 0.41
N GLN A 52 2.70 -3.92 -0.67
CA GLN A 52 2.36 -4.83 -1.75
C GLN A 52 3.17 -6.12 -1.64
N ALA A 53 2.52 -7.27 -1.70
CA ALA A 53 3.23 -8.54 -1.77
C ALA A 53 4.17 -8.57 -2.99
N HIS A 54 5.42 -8.98 -2.77
CA HIS A 54 6.50 -9.05 -3.78
C HIS A 54 7.01 -7.72 -4.34
N PHE A 55 6.43 -6.59 -3.94
CA PHE A 55 6.85 -5.24 -4.34
C PHE A 55 6.85 -4.28 -3.14
N LYS A 56 7.33 -4.76 -1.98
CA LYS A 56 7.44 -3.93 -0.78
C LYS A 56 8.44 -2.80 -0.98
N ASN A 57 8.26 -1.70 -0.27
CA ASN A 57 9.18 -0.56 -0.35
C ASN A 57 10.63 -0.97 -0.07
N ALA A 58 10.87 -1.82 0.94
CA ALA A 58 12.20 -2.35 1.23
C ALA A 58 12.81 -3.15 0.07
N GLN A 59 11.99 -3.90 -0.68
CA GLN A 59 12.46 -4.67 -1.83
C GLN A 59 12.83 -3.76 -3.01
N ILE A 60 12.01 -2.73 -3.27
CA ILE A 60 12.27 -1.75 -4.34
C ILE A 60 13.50 -0.91 -4.03
N LEU A 61 13.65 -0.45 -2.78
CA LEU A 61 14.82 0.31 -2.36
C LEU A 61 16.12 -0.50 -2.47
N ALA A 62 16.10 -1.77 -2.05
CA ALA A 62 17.25 -2.66 -2.23
C ALA A 62 17.63 -2.85 -3.71
N GLN A 63 16.65 -2.92 -4.62
CA GLN A 63 16.91 -2.97 -6.07
C GLN A 63 17.56 -1.66 -6.58
N ILE A 64 17.12 -0.51 -6.07
CA ILE A 64 17.69 0.80 -6.43
C ILE A 64 19.13 0.91 -5.92
N GLU A 65 19.39 0.53 -4.66
CA GLU A 65 20.72 0.54 -4.05
C GLU A 65 21.70 -0.33 -4.84
N ALA A 66 21.30 -1.56 -5.17
CA ALA A 66 22.07 -2.47 -6.00
C ALA A 66 22.38 -1.88 -7.39
N ALA A 67 21.42 -1.21 -8.03
CA ALA A 67 21.63 -0.55 -9.32
C ALA A 67 22.57 0.66 -9.23
N LEU A 68 22.60 1.35 -8.09
CA LEU A 68 23.48 2.50 -7.84
C LEU A 68 24.84 2.09 -7.26
N GLY A 69 25.08 0.81 -6.99
CA GLY A 69 26.31 0.31 -6.37
C GLY A 69 26.54 0.85 -4.95
N LYS A 70 25.45 1.13 -4.22
CA LYS A 70 25.48 1.57 -2.82
C LYS A 70 25.11 0.42 -1.88
#